data_AF-A0A7W4HQI0-F1
#
_entry.id   AF-A0A7W4HQI0-F1
#
_cell.length_a   1.000
_cell.length_b   1.000
_cell.length_c   1.000
_cell.angle_alpha   90.00
_cell.angle_beta   90.00
_cell.angle_gamma   90.00
#
_symmetry.space_group_name_H-M   'P 1'
#
loop_
_entity.id
_entity.type
_entity.pdbx_description
1 polymer ?
#
loop_
_entity_poly.entity_id
_entity_poly.type
_entity_poly.pdbx_seq_one_letter_code
_entity_poly.pdbx_strand_id
1 'polypeptide(L)'
;FKENQDKKSVPISFEEVFVKSKNAEFWVNAGNYRTKKELLAMNAIYEKLDVYQKGKIFGMNKRRRGMANDIFESGAVRADLVLRDYVKIFHPEILPKDTLVYMQELK
;
A
#
# COMPACT_ATOMS: atom_id res chain seq x y z
N PHE A 1 4.10 -15.37 5.20
CA PHE A 1 4.55 -14.65 6.41
C PHE A 1 4.36 -15.42 7.71
N LYS A 2 3.48 -16.43 7.77
CA LYS A 2 3.25 -17.28 8.96
C LYS A 2 4.55 -17.90 9.55
N GLU A 3 5.55 -18.13 8.71
CA GLU A 3 6.82 -18.77 9.09
C GLU A 3 7.94 -17.77 9.44
N ASN A 4 7.75 -16.47 9.20
CA ASN A 4 8.76 -15.48 9.57
C ASN A 4 8.69 -15.18 11.08
N GLN A 5 9.77 -15.49 11.80
CA GLN A 5 9.88 -15.25 13.25
C GLN A 5 10.65 -13.97 13.60
N ASP A 6 11.14 -13.23 12.61
CA ASP A 6 11.84 -11.98 12.85
C ASP A 6 10.89 -10.91 13.44
N LYS A 7 11.44 -10.13 14.39
CA LYS A 7 10.72 -9.01 15.02
C LYS A 7 10.84 -7.70 14.23
N LYS A 8 11.39 -7.76 13.01
CA LYS A 8 11.70 -6.63 12.15
C LYS A 8 11.29 -6.93 10.71
N SER A 9 11.25 -5.91 9.88
CA SER A 9 11.08 -6.07 8.43
C SER A 9 12.26 -6.87 7.86
N VAL A 10 11.93 -7.92 7.12
CA VAL A 10 12.90 -8.75 6.40
C VAL A 10 12.80 -8.41 4.91
N PRO A 11 13.86 -7.88 4.28
CA PRO A 11 13.87 -7.72 2.84
C PRO A 11 13.87 -9.10 2.17
N ILE A 12 13.07 -9.26 1.12
CA ILE A 12 12.99 -10.48 0.30
C ILE A 12 13.28 -10.14 -1.16
N SER A 13 13.75 -11.13 -1.94
CA SER A 13 14.07 -10.91 -3.35
C SER A 13 12.83 -10.63 -4.18
N PHE A 14 13.01 -10.05 -5.37
CA PHE A 14 11.89 -9.82 -6.27
C PHE A 14 11.23 -11.12 -6.72
N GLU A 15 12.01 -12.17 -7.02
CA GLU A 15 11.50 -13.48 -7.43
C GLU A 15 10.60 -14.09 -6.35
N GLU A 16 10.99 -13.92 -5.08
CA GLU A 16 10.19 -14.36 -3.95
C GLU A 16 8.89 -13.55 -3.84
N VAL A 17 8.94 -12.23 -3.99
CA VAL A 17 7.74 -11.38 -4.06
C VAL A 17 6.83 -11.83 -5.21
N PHE A 18 7.39 -12.01 -6.41
CA PHE A 18 6.66 -12.39 -7.61
C PHE A 18 5.90 -13.72 -7.43
N VAL A 19 6.55 -14.74 -6.85
CA VAL A 19 5.89 -16.02 -6.54
C VAL A 19 4.82 -15.86 -5.47
N LYS A 20 5.12 -15.13 -4.38
CA LYS A 20 4.21 -14.99 -3.23
C LYS A 20 3.02 -14.07 -3.51
N SER A 21 3.15 -13.10 -4.41
CA SER A 21 2.10 -12.12 -4.73
C SER A 21 1.19 -12.55 -5.87
N LYS A 22 1.34 -13.76 -6.42
CA LYS A 22 0.62 -14.23 -7.61
C LYS A 22 -0.91 -14.05 -7.53
N ASN A 23 -1.49 -14.23 -6.34
CA ASN A 23 -2.92 -14.06 -6.11
C ASN A 23 -3.25 -12.83 -5.26
N ALA A 24 -2.31 -11.89 -5.12
CA ALA A 24 -2.54 -10.69 -4.33
C ALA A 24 -3.48 -9.73 -5.07
N GLU A 25 -4.61 -9.40 -4.46
CA GLU A 25 -5.58 -8.44 -5.00
C GLU A 25 -5.22 -6.99 -4.63
N PHE A 26 -4.46 -6.82 -3.54
CA PHE A 26 -4.13 -5.54 -2.95
C PHE A 26 -2.63 -5.40 -2.71
N TRP A 27 -2.09 -4.25 -3.11
CA TRP A 27 -0.75 -3.81 -2.71
C TRP A 27 -0.89 -2.50 -1.92
N VAL A 28 -0.72 -2.58 -0.61
CA VAL A 28 -0.80 -1.42 0.29
C VAL A 28 0.58 -0.88 0.66
N ASN A 29 0.62 0.36 1.16
CA ASN A 29 1.85 1.06 1.54
C ASN A 29 2.85 1.25 0.37
N ALA A 30 2.34 1.42 -0.85
CA ALA A 30 3.13 1.61 -2.06
C ALA A 30 3.73 3.03 -2.13
N GLY A 31 4.55 3.38 -1.13
CA GLY A 31 5.31 4.62 -1.07
C GLY A 31 4.47 5.90 -1.14
N ASN A 32 5.13 6.99 -1.56
CA ASN A 32 4.53 8.33 -1.68
C ASN A 32 4.24 8.71 -3.15
N TYR A 33 3.92 7.72 -4.00
CA TYR A 33 3.65 7.92 -5.43
C TYR A 33 2.19 8.31 -5.68
N ARG A 34 1.93 9.09 -6.73
CA ARG A 34 0.56 9.52 -7.11
C ARG A 34 -0.11 8.62 -8.15
N THR A 35 0.68 7.90 -8.94
CA THR A 35 0.19 7.09 -10.06
C THR A 35 0.95 5.78 -10.17
N LYS A 36 0.33 4.79 -10.83
CA LYS A 36 1.02 3.54 -11.18
C LYS A 36 2.25 3.78 -12.06
N LYS A 37 2.22 4.81 -12.92
CA LYS A 37 3.35 5.21 -13.76
C LYS A 37 4.56 5.70 -12.96
N GLU A 38 4.34 6.50 -11.92
CA GLU A 38 5.42 6.93 -11.00
C GLU A 38 6.05 5.72 -10.30
N LEU A 39 5.24 4.73 -9.92
CA LEU A 39 5.71 3.47 -9.32
C LEU A 39 6.58 2.66 -10.30
N LEU A 40 6.21 2.56 -11.59
CA LEU A 40 7.04 1.92 -12.62
C LEU A 40 8.32 2.67 -12.94
N ALA A 41 8.30 4.00 -12.90
CA ALA A 41 9.49 4.81 -13.13
C ALA A 41 10.59 4.52 -12.10
N MET A 42 10.21 4.08 -10.89
CA MET A 42 11.15 3.65 -9.86
C MET A 42 11.70 2.25 -10.11
N ASN A 43 10.85 1.33 -10.55
CA ASN A 43 11.28 -0.01 -10.96
C ASN A 43 10.32 -0.62 -11.97
N ALA A 44 10.78 -0.74 -13.21
CA ALA A 44 9.98 -1.28 -14.30
C ALA A 44 9.51 -2.71 -14.05
N ILE A 45 10.24 -3.49 -13.22
CA ILE A 45 9.92 -4.89 -12.96
C ILE A 45 8.57 -5.08 -12.25
N TYR A 46 8.05 -4.04 -11.60
CA TYR A 46 6.73 -4.08 -10.95
C TYR A 46 5.61 -4.35 -11.97
N GLU A 47 5.82 -4.08 -13.26
CA GLU A 47 4.86 -4.40 -14.32
C GLU A 47 4.54 -5.91 -14.40
N LYS A 48 5.46 -6.75 -13.92
CA LYS A 48 5.32 -8.22 -13.95
C LYS A 48 4.40 -8.74 -12.85
N LEU A 49 4.14 -7.95 -11.81
CA LEU A 49 3.30 -8.39 -10.70
C LEU A 49 1.81 -8.37 -11.10
N ASP A 50 1.09 -9.46 -10.85
CA ASP A 50 -0.34 -9.56 -11.16
C ASP A 50 -1.15 -8.44 -10.48
N VAL A 51 -0.80 -8.11 -9.23
CA VAL A 51 -1.43 -7.00 -8.47
C VAL A 51 -1.21 -5.64 -9.13
N TYR A 52 -0.11 -5.44 -9.87
CA TYR A 52 0.11 -4.20 -10.61
C TYR A 52 -0.89 -4.06 -11.76
N GLN A 53 -1.05 -5.15 -12.52
CA GLN A 53 -1.87 -5.21 -13.73
C GLN A 53 -3.37 -5.21 -13.42
N LYS A 54 -3.81 -6.03 -12.46
CA LYS A 54 -5.23 -6.34 -12.21
C LYS A 54 -5.70 -5.95 -10.82
N GLY A 55 -4.77 -5.74 -9.89
CA GLY A 55 -5.07 -5.43 -8.51
C GLY A 55 -5.19 -3.93 -8.24
N LYS A 56 -5.49 -3.63 -6.98
CA LYS A 56 -5.55 -2.28 -6.43
C LYS A 56 -4.28 -1.97 -5.68
N ILE A 57 -3.68 -0.82 -5.98
CA ILE A 57 -2.44 -0.37 -5.35
C ILE A 57 -2.74 0.88 -4.55
N PHE A 58 -2.34 0.92 -3.28
CA PHE A 58 -2.57 2.04 -2.38
C PHE A 58 -1.25 2.63 -1.90
N GLY A 59 -1.01 3.90 -2.24
CA GLY A 59 0.09 4.71 -1.70
C GLY A 59 -0.32 5.42 -0.41
N MET A 60 0.67 5.91 0.33
CA MET A 60 0.50 6.66 1.60
C MET A 60 0.54 8.19 1.37
N ASN A 61 -0.04 8.65 0.26
CA ASN A 61 0.20 9.97 -0.31
C ASN A 61 -1.03 10.88 -0.31
N LYS A 62 -2.16 10.47 0.30
CA LYS A 62 -3.41 11.25 0.26
C LYS A 62 -3.27 12.61 0.94
N ARG A 63 -2.54 12.65 2.06
CA ARG A 63 -2.23 13.86 2.82
C ARG A 63 -0.72 14.12 2.77
N ARG A 64 -0.24 14.51 1.59
CA ARG A 64 1.18 14.85 1.35
C ARG A 64 1.41 16.33 1.11
N ARG A 65 2.58 16.83 1.50
CA ARG A 65 3.08 18.16 1.13
C ARG A 65 4.53 18.01 0.65
N GLY A 66 4.76 18.23 -0.64
CA GLY A 66 6.04 17.89 -1.27
C GLY A 66 6.31 16.39 -1.15
N MET A 67 7.47 16.04 -0.57
CA MET A 67 7.89 14.65 -0.30
C MET A 67 7.45 14.12 1.08
N ALA A 68 6.97 14.99 1.97
CA ALA A 68 6.46 14.59 3.28
C ALA A 68 5.02 14.07 3.17
N ASN A 69 4.64 13.15 4.04
CA ASN A 69 3.28 12.63 4.16
C ASN A 69 2.85 12.57 5.63
N ASP A 70 1.56 12.74 5.88
CA ASP A 70 1.02 12.87 7.22
C ASP A 70 0.86 11.52 7.96
N ILE A 71 1.00 10.38 7.26
CA ILE A 71 0.90 9.06 7.92
C ILE A 71 2.08 8.82 8.88
N PHE A 72 3.26 9.33 8.55
CA PHE A 72 4.44 9.23 9.42
C PHE A 72 4.48 10.32 10.51
N GLU A 73 3.62 11.33 10.39
CA GLU A 73 3.46 12.39 11.38
C GLU A 73 2.27 12.06 12.30
N SER A 74 1.05 12.51 11.95
CA SER A 74 -0.11 12.29 12.80
C SER A 74 -0.57 10.84 12.85
N GLY A 75 -0.29 10.03 11.81
CA GLY A 75 -0.67 8.61 11.79
C GLY A 75 0.00 7.78 12.88
N ALA A 76 1.18 8.20 13.37
CA ALA A 76 1.88 7.53 14.47
C ALA A 76 1.11 7.59 15.81
N VAL A 77 0.28 8.62 16.00
CA VAL A 77 -0.57 8.81 17.20
C VAL A 77 -2.07 8.65 16.90
N ARG A 78 -2.43 8.40 15.64
CA ARG A 78 -3.81 8.17 15.16
C ARG A 78 -3.94 6.83 14.45
N ALA A 79 -3.56 5.77 15.16
CA ALA A 79 -3.68 4.40 14.68
C ALA A 79 -5.13 4.04 14.33
N ASP A 80 -6.12 4.66 14.98
CA ASP A 80 -7.55 4.54 14.65
C ASP A 80 -7.85 4.95 13.20
N LEU A 81 -7.26 6.05 12.74
CA LEU A 81 -7.44 6.54 11.37
C LEU A 81 -6.67 5.70 10.35
N VAL A 82 -5.49 5.21 10.71
CA VAL A 82 -4.71 4.29 9.86
C VAL A 82 -5.46 2.96 9.69
N LEU A 83 -5.98 2.39 10.78
CA LEU A 83 -6.77 1.16 10.74
C LEU A 83 -8.08 1.36 9.98
N ARG A 84 -8.72 2.53 10.10
CA ARG A 84 -9.92 2.86 9.33
C ARG A 84 -9.68 2.80 7.82
N ASP A 85 -8.53 3.27 7.35
CA ASP A 85 -8.18 3.16 5.92
C ASP A 85 -8.06 1.71 5.48
N TYR A 86 -7.39 0.86 6.27
CA TYR A 86 -7.30 -0.57 5.97
C TYR A 86 -8.67 -1.26 5.95
N VAL A 87 -9.54 -0.98 6.95
CA VAL A 87 -10.91 -1.51 6.97
C VAL A 87 -11.66 -1.06 5.73
N LYS A 88 -11.55 0.22 5.33
CA LYS A 88 -12.22 0.72 4.13
C LYS A 88 -11.68 0.09 2.83
N ILE A 89 -10.38 -0.21 2.76
CA ILE A 89 -9.74 -0.84 1.60
C ILE A 89 -10.18 -2.29 1.44
N PHE A 90 -10.15 -3.06 2.52
CA PHE A 90 -10.40 -4.51 2.48
C PHE A 90 -11.87 -4.89 2.67
N HIS A 91 -12.62 -4.08 3.42
CA HIS A 91 -14.01 -4.32 3.82
C HIS A 91 -14.86 -3.04 3.67
N PRO A 92 -14.97 -2.47 2.45
CA PRO A 92 -15.65 -1.21 2.21
C PRO A 92 -17.12 -1.18 2.65
N GLU A 93 -17.76 -2.34 2.76
CA GLU A 93 -19.12 -2.57 3.22
C GLU A 93 -19.34 -2.27 4.71
N ILE A 94 -18.30 -2.40 5.54
CA ILE A 94 -18.39 -2.10 6.98
C ILE A 94 -18.52 -0.60 7.21
N LEU A 95 -17.84 0.20 6.39
CA LEU A 95 -17.76 1.65 6.52
C LEU A 95 -18.19 2.34 5.20
N PRO A 96 -19.44 2.17 4.74
CA PRO A 96 -19.84 2.50 3.36
C PRO A 96 -19.70 3.98 3.03
N LYS A 97 -19.91 4.86 4.02
CA LYS A 97 -19.83 6.33 3.88
C LYS A 97 -18.47 6.93 4.19
N ASP A 98 -17.52 6.14 4.70
CA ASP A 98 -16.19 6.65 5.04
C ASP A 98 -15.32 6.87 3.81
N THR A 99 -14.33 7.75 3.99
CA THR A 99 -13.30 8.03 3.00
C THR A 99 -11.93 7.77 3.60
N LEU A 100 -10.97 7.41 2.74
CA LEU A 100 -9.58 7.22 3.16
C LEU A 100 -9.00 8.52 3.73
N VAL A 101 -8.11 8.44 4.71
CA VAL A 101 -7.46 9.59 5.35
C VAL A 101 -6.04 9.75 4.82
N TYR A 102 -5.25 8.68 4.90
CA TYR A 102 -3.83 8.67 4.60
C TYR A 102 -3.52 7.96 3.28
N MET A 103 -4.27 6.91 2.97
CA MET A 103 -4.05 6.09 1.80
C MET A 103 -4.83 6.59 0.58
N GLN A 104 -4.26 6.37 -0.59
CA GLN A 104 -4.89 6.69 -1.87
C GLN A 104 -4.60 5.59 -2.88
N GLU A 105 -5.64 5.18 -3.60
CA GLU A 105 -5.48 4.26 -4.73
C GLU A 105 -4.71 4.93 -5.86
N LEU A 106 -3.66 4.26 -6.33
CA LEU A 106 -2.85 4.66 -7.46
C LEU A 106 -3.57 4.25 -8.74
N LYS A 107 -3.89 5.26 -9.56
CA LYS A 107 -4.45 5.07 -10.89
C LYS A 107 -3.35 4.96 -11.94
#